data_AF-A0A943D4U1-F1
#
_entry.id   AF-A0A943D4U1-F1
#
_cell.length_a   1.000
_cell.length_b   1.000
_cell.length_c   1.000
_cell.angle_alpha   90.00
_cell.angle_beta   90.00
_cell.angle_gamma   90.00
#
_symmetry.space_group_name_H-M   'P 1'
#
loop_
_entity.id
_entity.type
_entity.pdbx_description
1 polymer ?
#
loop_
_entity_poly.entity_id
_entity_poly.type
_entity_poly.pdbx_seq_one_letter_code
_entity_poly.pdbx_strand_id
1 'polypeptide(L)' 'MEIAILIARIILLILSGMSSVGAVEEVANCSGVASAKLWRNLPNRFK' A
#
# COMPACT_ATOMS: atom_id res chain seq x y z
N MET A 1 9.08 -10.56 0.13
CA MET A 1 8.70 -9.51 -0.84
C MET A 1 9.44 -8.24 -0.46
N GLU A 2 10.20 -7.67 -1.40
CA GLU A 2 10.79 -6.34 -1.22
C GLU A 2 9.69 -5.32 -0.89
N ILE A 3 9.87 -4.49 0.14
CA ILE A 3 8.84 -3.52 0.57
C ILE A 3 8.42 -2.60 -0.59
N ALA A 4 9.35 -2.31 -1.51
CA ALA A 4 9.13 -1.51 -2.70
C ALA A 4 8.06 -2.10 -3.63
N ILE A 5 8.01 -3.44 -3.77
CA ILE A 5 7.00 -4.12 -4.60
C ILE A 5 5.60 -3.94 -4.00
N LEU A 6 5.50 -4.03 -2.66
CA LEU A 6 4.24 -3.81 -1.96
C LEU A 6 3.75 -2.37 -2.10
N ILE A 7 4.66 -1.39 -1.99
CA ILE A 7 4.33 0.02 -2.22
C ILE A 7 3.88 0.28 -3.66
N ALA A 8 4.57 -0.29 -4.65
CA ALA A 8 4.15 -0.16 -6.06
C ALA A 8 2.75 -0.74 -6.29
N ARG A 9 2.41 -1.87 -5.66
CA ARG A 9 1.08 -2.48 -5.71
C ARG A 9 0.02 -1.58 -5.08
N ILE A 10 0.31 -0.98 -3.92
CA ILE A 10 -0.59 -0.01 -3.28
C ILE A 10 -0.86 1.17 -4.21
N ILE A 11 0.18 1.72 -4.83
CA ILE A 11 0.04 2.85 -5.76
C ILE A 11 -0.82 2.47 -6.96
N LEU A 12 -0.64 1.27 -7.53
CA LEU A 12 -1.47 0.77 -8.64
C LEU A 12 -2.96 0.67 -8.25
N LEU A 13 -3.25 0.18 -7.05
CA LEU A 13 -4.63 0.11 -6.54
C LEU A 13 -5.25 1.52 -6.38
N ILE A 14 -4.47 2.47 -5.86
CA ILE A 14 -4.90 3.86 -5.71
C ILE A 14 -5.18 4.50 -7.08
N LEU A 15 -4.29 4.29 -8.05
CA LEU A 15 -4.47 4.76 -9.42
C LEU A 15 -5.68 4.10 -10.12
N SER A 16 -6.08 2.92 -9.67
CA SER A 16 -7.30 2.22 -10.13
C SER A 16 -8.58 2.75 -9.48
N GLY A 17 -8.48 3.77 -8.62
CA GLY A 17 -9.61 4.43 -7.95
C GLY A 17 -9.90 3.92 -6.54
N MET A 18 -9.05 3.05 -5.98
CA MET A 18 -9.17 2.62 -4.58
C MET A 18 -8.68 3.73 -3.63
N SER A 19 -9.27 3.83 -2.44
CA SER A 19 -8.78 4.75 -1.41
C SER A 19 -7.39 4.31 -0.91
N SER A 20 -6.54 5.27 -0.53
CA SER A 20 -5.20 5.02 0.00
C SER A 20 -5.21 4.03 1.17
N VAL A 21 -6.17 4.20 2.08
CA VAL A 21 -6.35 3.35 3.26
C VAL A 21 -6.75 1.93 2.84
N GLY A 22 -7.75 1.80 1.95
CA GLY A 22 -8.21 0.49 1.46
C GLY A 22 -7.11 -0.28 0.72
N ALA A 23 -6.33 0.41 -0.11
CA ALA A 23 -5.21 -0.19 -0.83
C ALA A 23 -4.11 -0.69 0.12
N VAL A 24 -3.82 0.06 1.19
CA VAL A 24 -2.85 -0.34 2.21
C VAL A 24 -3.34 -1.52 3.03
N GLU A 25 -4.62 -1.54 3.42
CA GLU A 25 -5.21 -2.67 4.15
C GLU A 25 -5.28 -3.95 3.32
N GLU A 26 -5.67 -3.84 2.04
CA GLU A 26 -5.73 -4.98 1.13
C GLU A 26 -4.34 -5.60 0.92
N VAL A 27 -3.32 -4.75 0.68
CA VAL A 27 -1.95 -5.23 0.53
C VAL A 27 -1.39 -5.77 1.85
N ALA A 28 -1.70 -5.15 2.99
CA ALA A 28 -1.31 -5.65 4.31
C ALA A 28 -1.87 -7.06 4.57
N ASN A 29 -3.17 -7.25 4.31
CA ASN A 29 -3.86 -8.54 4.51
C ASN A 29 -3.29 -9.63 3.58
N CYS A 30 -3.00 -9.29 2.33
CA CYS A 30 -2.48 -10.24 1.34
C CYS A 30 -1.00 -10.61 1.57
N SER A 31 -0.19 -9.70 2.11
CA SER A 31 1.27 -9.89 2.25
C SER A 31 1.74 -10.23 3.66
N GLY A 32 0.87 -10.16 4.67
CA GLY A 32 1.22 -10.37 6.07
C GLY A 32 2.10 -9.25 6.66
N VAL A 33 2.26 -8.14 5.95
CA VAL A 33 3.02 -6.98 6.40
C VAL A 33 2.10 -6.01 7.14
N ALA A 34 2.55 -5.51 8.29
CA ALA A 34 1.80 -4.53 9.06
C ALA A 34 1.43 -3.30 8.21
N SER A 35 0.15 -2.93 8.19
CA SER A 35 -0.39 -1.77 7.49
C SER A 35 0.35 -0.48 7.87
N ALA A 36 0.70 -0.29 9.14
CA ALA A 36 1.50 0.84 9.60
C ALA A 36 2.88 0.94 8.92
N LYS A 37 3.52 -0.22 8.63
CA LYS A 37 4.81 -0.26 7.94
C LYS A 37 4.65 0.15 6.48
N LEU A 38 3.59 -0.30 5.81
CA LEU A 38 3.27 0.10 4.45
C LEU A 38 2.90 1.57 4.36
N TRP A 39 2.05 2.06 5.26
CA TRP A 39 1.66 3.46 5.37
C TRP A 39 2.86 4.40 5.53
N ARG A 40 3.83 4.02 6.38
CA ARG A 40 5.05 4.81 6.59
C ARG A 40 5.92 4.93 5.34
N ASN A 41 5.98 3.86 4.55
CA ASN A 41 6.79 3.78 3.32
C ASN A 41 6.04 4.28 2.07
N LEU A 42 4.74 4.54 2.17
CA LEU A 42 3.96 5.11 1.08
C LEU A 42 4.37 6.57 0.83
N PRO A 43 4.56 7.02 -0.42
CA PRO A 43 4.87 8.42 -0.70
C PRO A 43 3.70 9.32 -0.30
N ASN A 44 3.99 10.51 0.25
CA ASN A 44 2.95 11.44 0.74
C ASN A 44 1.92 11.86 -0.31
N ARG A 45 2.24 11.79 -1.62
CA ARG A 45 1.28 12.07 -2.71
C ARG A 45 0.13 11.05 -2.75
N PHE A 46 0.36 9.83 -2.27
CA PHE A 46 -0.59 8.73 -2.31
C PHE A 46 -1.14 8.39 -0.92
N LYS A 47 -0.82 9.18 0.11
CA LYS A 47 -1.49 9.09 1.41
C LYS A 47 -2.79 9.85 1.32
#